data_AF-A0A6N0HYL1-F1
#
_entry.id   AF-A0A6N0HYL1-F1
#
_cell.length_a   1.000
_cell.length_b   1.000
_cell.length_c   1.000
_cell.angle_alpha   90.00
_cell.angle_beta   90.00
_cell.angle_gamma   90.00
#
_symmetry.space_group_name_H-M   'P 1'
#
loop_
_entity.id
_entity.type
_entity.pdbx_description
1 polymer ?
#
loop_
_entity_poly.entity_id
_entity_poly.type
_entity_poly.pdbx_seq_one_letter_code
_entity_poly.pdbx_strand_id
1 'polypeptide(L)'
;MKLNSIEEILEDLAQGKMVIMMDDEDRENEGDLIMASSMTRPEDINFMARYGRGLICLTLTRERCQQLNLPLMVSDTNDKHGTNFTVSIEAAEGVTTGISAYDRALTVRKAVAPDAKAADIVQPGHIFPLMAVPGGVLNRAGHTEAGCDLMRLAGLEPSGVIVEILNEDGTMARRPDLEVFAKEHDLKIGTVADLIHYRIENEKTIERVAECDLPTENGKFRLYAYTDGIDNQLHHAMVLGEVKQDEPTLVRVHLADAICDIPGTNHPDCGWPLSDVLERIGKEGAGIAVLLSKKDDPRDLVRRMRNYDLADRGGEQIQHETNPDLRTYGIGAQILADLGVHKMRVMSAPKKMHGISGFDLEVVEYVSGDHD
;
A
#
# COMPACT_ATOMS: atom_id res chain seq x y z
N MET A 1 19.41 -1.20 -15.50
CA MET A 1 20.04 -1.80 -14.30
C MET A 1 19.04 -2.76 -13.68
N LYS A 2 19.46 -3.86 -13.02
CA LYS A 2 18.50 -4.66 -12.25
C LYS A 2 18.22 -3.89 -10.95
N LEU A 3 16.96 -3.68 -10.60
CA LEU A 3 16.57 -3.07 -9.34
C LEU A 3 17.03 -3.92 -8.16
N ASN A 4 17.31 -3.28 -7.04
CA ASN A 4 17.74 -3.93 -5.80
C ASN A 4 16.55 -4.56 -5.07
N SER A 5 16.82 -5.59 -4.28
CA SER A 5 15.78 -6.17 -3.42
C SER A 5 15.49 -5.24 -2.24
N ILE A 6 14.30 -5.39 -1.64
CA ILE A 6 13.94 -4.59 -0.46
C ILE A 6 14.90 -4.91 0.69
N GLU A 7 15.34 -6.16 0.86
CA GLU A 7 16.33 -6.53 1.87
C GLU A 7 17.67 -5.81 1.68
N GLU A 8 18.16 -5.69 0.44
CA GLU A 8 19.38 -4.93 0.15
C GLU A 8 19.20 -3.45 0.50
N ILE A 9 18.02 -2.87 0.20
CA ILE A 9 17.68 -1.49 0.52
C ILE A 9 17.63 -1.28 2.04
N LEU A 10 16.98 -2.18 2.78
CA LEU A 10 16.89 -2.13 4.24
C LEU A 10 18.27 -2.21 4.90
N GLU A 11 19.19 -3.01 4.36
CA GLU A 11 20.56 -3.11 4.86
C GLU A 11 21.33 -1.78 4.73
N ASP A 12 21.19 -1.07 3.61
CA ASP A 12 21.84 0.23 3.41
C ASP A 12 21.24 1.30 4.32
N LEU A 13 19.91 1.31 4.48
CA LEU A 13 19.21 2.20 5.40
C LEU A 13 19.62 1.97 6.87
N ALA A 14 19.75 0.72 7.29
CA ALA A 14 20.23 0.35 8.63
C ALA A 14 21.67 0.85 8.91
N GLN A 15 22.47 1.05 7.85
CA GLN A 15 23.82 1.62 7.92
C GLN A 15 23.83 3.16 7.82
N GLY A 16 22.65 3.81 7.68
CA GLY A 16 22.52 5.25 7.53
C GLY A 16 22.84 5.78 6.14
N LYS A 17 22.87 4.92 5.13
CA LYS A 17 23.04 5.35 3.73
C LYS A 17 21.71 5.82 3.15
N MET A 18 21.79 6.58 2.06
CA MET A 18 20.62 6.91 1.24
C MET A 18 20.31 5.77 0.27
N VAL A 19 19.05 5.69 -0.13
CA VAL A 19 18.55 4.83 -1.22
C VAL A 19 17.62 5.64 -2.10
N ILE A 20 17.29 5.11 -3.27
CA ILE A 20 16.30 5.71 -4.18
C ILE A 20 15.06 4.82 -4.19
N MET A 21 13.89 5.43 -3.97
CA MET A 21 12.61 4.76 -4.17
C MET A 21 11.85 5.46 -5.28
N MET A 22 11.35 4.68 -6.23
CA MET A 22 10.46 5.16 -7.28
C MET A 22 9.01 4.80 -6.95
N ASP A 23 8.09 5.70 -7.23
CA ASP A 23 6.66 5.37 -7.21
C ASP A 23 6.18 4.86 -8.58
N ASP A 24 4.87 4.63 -8.69
CA ASP A 24 4.27 4.07 -9.91
C ASP A 24 4.31 5.09 -11.07
N GLU A 25 4.44 4.59 -12.31
CA GLU A 25 4.44 5.43 -13.51
C GLU A 25 3.10 6.18 -13.69
N ASP A 26 2.01 5.61 -13.17
CA ASP A 26 0.66 6.20 -13.20
C ASP A 26 0.37 7.13 -12.00
N ARG A 27 1.32 7.32 -11.06
CA ARG A 27 1.21 8.21 -9.90
C ARG A 27 2.00 9.51 -10.10
N GLU A 28 3.15 9.70 -9.46
CA GLU A 28 4.01 10.87 -9.68
C GLU A 28 5.08 10.57 -10.75
N ASN A 29 5.41 9.28 -10.93
CA ASN A 29 6.46 8.77 -11.82
C ASN A 29 7.84 9.32 -11.45
N GLU A 30 8.08 9.55 -10.17
CA GLU A 30 9.26 10.26 -9.63
C GLU A 30 10.12 9.32 -8.79
N GLY A 31 11.33 9.77 -8.48
CA GLY A 31 12.24 9.08 -7.58
C GLY A 31 12.71 9.99 -6.48
N ASP A 32 12.64 9.49 -5.25
CA ASP A 32 13.08 10.19 -4.05
C ASP A 32 14.35 9.56 -3.50
N LEU A 33 15.30 10.41 -3.10
CA LEU A 33 16.33 10.02 -2.13
C LEU A 33 15.65 9.82 -0.78
N ILE A 34 15.87 8.67 -0.15
CA ILE A 34 15.34 8.34 1.18
C ILE A 34 16.48 7.94 2.11
N MET A 35 16.46 8.42 3.35
CA MET A 35 17.34 7.93 4.42
C MET A 35 16.69 7.96 5.80
N ALA A 36 17.29 7.26 6.76
CA ALA A 36 16.88 7.31 8.17
C ALA A 36 17.06 8.71 8.77
N SER A 37 15.96 9.30 9.25
CA SER A 37 15.96 10.63 9.87
C SER A 37 16.82 10.73 11.14
N SER A 38 16.85 9.67 11.94
CA SER A 38 17.65 9.60 13.18
C SER A 38 19.15 9.62 12.92
N MET A 39 19.59 9.26 11.70
CA MET A 39 20.99 9.18 11.28
C MET A 39 21.38 10.32 10.34
N THR A 40 20.50 11.27 10.04
CA THR A 40 20.77 12.37 9.12
C THR A 40 21.91 13.25 9.61
N ARG A 41 22.91 13.49 8.74
CA ARG A 41 24.07 14.34 8.98
C ARG A 41 24.03 15.59 8.07
N PRO A 42 24.80 16.65 8.39
CA PRO A 42 24.85 17.85 7.54
C PRO A 42 25.28 17.56 6.10
N GLU A 43 26.22 16.63 5.89
CA GLU A 43 26.66 16.21 4.55
C GLU A 43 25.54 15.55 3.75
N ASP A 44 24.61 14.86 4.41
CA ASP A 44 23.47 14.21 3.78
C ASP A 44 22.46 15.26 3.28
N ILE A 45 22.11 16.23 4.12
CA ILE A 45 21.25 17.36 3.73
C ILE A 45 21.90 18.19 2.61
N ASN A 46 23.22 18.36 2.64
CA ASN A 46 23.94 19.05 1.57
C ASN A 46 23.92 18.25 0.26
N PHE A 47 24.05 16.92 0.34
CA PHE A 47 23.92 16.03 -0.81
C PHE A 47 22.51 16.13 -1.40
N MET A 48 21.48 15.98 -0.58
CA MET A 48 20.07 16.13 -0.95
C MET A 48 19.78 17.48 -1.61
N ALA A 49 20.27 18.58 -1.04
CA ALA A 49 20.08 19.92 -1.61
C ALA A 49 20.80 20.13 -2.95
N ARG A 50 21.95 19.48 -3.15
CA ARG A 50 22.77 19.62 -4.37
C ARG A 50 22.31 18.70 -5.51
N TYR A 51 21.98 17.46 -5.17
CA TYR A 51 21.75 16.38 -6.13
C TYR A 51 20.29 15.96 -6.23
N GLY A 52 19.52 16.02 -5.13
CA GLY A 52 18.07 15.90 -5.19
C GLY A 52 17.45 17.18 -5.78
N ARG A 53 17.79 18.34 -5.21
CA ARG A 53 17.32 19.69 -5.60
C ARG A 53 15.81 19.94 -5.42
N GLY A 54 15.04 18.91 -5.06
CA GLY A 54 13.65 19.01 -4.64
C GLY A 54 13.46 19.59 -3.24
N LEU A 55 12.30 19.32 -2.67
CA LEU A 55 11.94 19.82 -1.34
C LEU A 55 12.33 18.79 -0.27
N ILE A 56 13.30 19.14 0.58
CA ILE A 56 13.70 18.25 1.68
C ILE A 56 12.58 18.17 2.72
N CYS A 57 11.99 16.99 2.81
CA CYS A 57 10.86 16.68 3.68
C CYS A 57 11.26 15.67 4.76
N LEU A 58 10.51 15.68 5.87
CA LEU A 58 10.66 14.74 6.98
C LEU A 58 9.38 13.89 7.10
N THR A 59 9.45 12.62 6.74
CA THR A 59 8.29 11.73 6.88
C THR A 59 8.12 11.32 8.33
N LEU A 60 6.92 11.50 8.88
CA LEU A 60 6.59 11.20 10.27
C LEU A 60 5.34 10.35 10.33
N THR A 61 5.27 9.44 11.30
CA THR A 61 4.02 8.77 11.64
C THR A 61 3.01 9.75 12.24
N ARG A 62 1.73 9.41 12.19
CA ARG A 62 0.67 10.18 12.85
C ARG A 62 0.93 10.35 14.35
N GLU A 63 1.43 9.32 15.00
CA GLU A 63 1.74 9.30 16.43
C GLU A 63 2.87 10.30 16.76
N ARG A 64 3.91 10.36 15.90
CA ARG A 64 5.00 11.32 16.04
C ARG A 64 4.51 12.76 15.81
N CYS A 65 3.66 12.99 14.82
CA CYS A 65 3.02 14.29 14.62
C CYS A 65 2.18 14.72 15.84
N GLN A 66 1.42 13.79 16.44
CA GLN A 66 0.64 14.05 17.66
C GLN A 66 1.53 14.39 18.86
N GLN A 67 2.62 13.64 19.06
CA GLN A 67 3.60 13.90 20.13
C GLN A 67 4.21 15.30 20.02
N LEU A 68 4.51 15.74 18.80
CA LEU A 68 5.10 17.05 18.51
C LEU A 68 4.07 18.18 18.38
N ASN A 69 2.77 17.89 18.51
CA ASN A 69 1.69 18.83 18.26
C ASN A 69 1.80 19.52 16.88
N LEU A 70 2.00 18.70 15.84
CA LEU A 70 2.13 19.14 14.44
C LEU A 70 0.84 18.86 13.66
N PRO A 71 -0.02 19.88 13.47
CA PRO A 71 -1.21 19.75 12.63
C PRO A 71 -0.83 19.79 11.14
N LEU A 72 -1.75 19.32 10.29
CA LEU A 72 -1.69 19.57 8.85
C LEU A 72 -1.72 21.08 8.57
N MET A 73 -0.95 21.52 7.58
CA MET A 73 -0.92 22.93 7.15
C MET A 73 -2.26 23.33 6.50
N VAL A 74 -2.92 22.40 5.83
CA VAL A 74 -4.23 22.57 5.19
C VAL A 74 -5.17 21.48 5.68
N SER A 75 -6.34 21.86 6.19
CA SER A 75 -7.31 20.94 6.82
C SER A 75 -8.26 20.24 5.84
N ASP A 76 -8.44 20.77 4.63
CA ASP A 76 -9.35 20.25 3.60
C ASP A 76 -8.57 19.70 2.39
N THR A 77 -7.87 18.57 2.58
CA THR A 77 -7.29 17.83 1.46
C THR A 77 -8.36 16.91 0.86
N ASN A 78 -9.08 17.39 -0.14
CA ASN A 78 -10.08 16.60 -0.87
C ASN A 78 -9.46 15.59 -1.86
N ASP A 79 -8.15 15.36 -1.76
CA ASP A 79 -7.38 14.56 -2.71
C ASP A 79 -6.95 13.24 -2.06
N LYS A 80 -7.42 12.12 -2.61
CA LYS A 80 -7.02 10.76 -2.19
C LYS A 80 -5.51 10.50 -2.39
N HIS A 81 -4.86 11.27 -3.28
CA HIS A 81 -3.43 11.21 -3.55
C HIS A 81 -2.63 12.33 -2.86
N GLY A 82 -3.32 13.27 -2.21
CA GLY A 82 -2.71 14.45 -1.62
C GLY A 82 -1.61 14.12 -0.62
N THR A 83 -0.52 14.88 -0.67
CA THR A 83 0.59 14.76 0.27
C THR A 83 0.28 15.55 1.54
N ASN A 84 0.30 14.86 2.68
CA ASN A 84 -0.12 15.39 3.98
C ASN A 84 0.95 16.29 4.61
N PHE A 85 1.16 17.48 4.06
CA PHE A 85 2.06 18.47 4.63
C PHE A 85 1.56 18.95 5.99
N THR A 86 2.41 18.86 6.99
CA THR A 86 2.27 19.58 8.26
C THR A 86 2.85 20.98 8.14
N VAL A 87 2.64 21.80 9.16
CA VAL A 87 3.36 23.09 9.29
C VAL A 87 4.88 22.86 9.31
N SER A 88 5.64 23.71 8.60
CA SER A 88 7.10 23.58 8.56
C SER A 88 7.71 23.85 9.94
N ILE A 89 8.87 23.24 10.20
CA ILE A 89 9.49 23.21 11.53
C ILE A 89 10.96 23.64 11.50
N GLU A 90 11.43 24.14 12.63
CA GLU A 90 12.83 24.40 12.95
C GLU A 90 13.14 23.89 14.35
N ALA A 91 14.37 23.46 14.65
CA ALA A 91 14.79 23.21 16.03
C ALA A 91 14.69 24.52 16.85
N ALA A 92 14.17 24.40 18.08
CA ALA A 92 14.02 25.56 18.97
C ALA A 92 15.36 26.15 19.42
N GLU A 93 16.41 25.33 19.48
CA GLU A 93 17.74 25.71 19.95
C GLU A 93 18.84 25.08 19.09
N GLY A 94 20.02 25.71 19.06
CA GLY A 94 21.21 25.19 18.37
C GLY A 94 21.26 25.46 16.87
N VAL A 95 20.32 26.27 16.36
CA VAL A 95 20.26 26.74 14.96
C VAL A 95 20.49 28.25 14.87
N THR A 96 20.72 28.74 13.67
CA THR A 96 20.87 30.17 13.37
C THR A 96 19.67 30.67 12.58
N THR A 97 19.74 30.57 11.25
CA THR A 97 18.63 30.91 10.36
C THR A 97 17.79 29.70 10.00
N GLY A 98 18.27 28.47 10.25
CA GLY A 98 17.54 27.25 9.97
C GLY A 98 17.84 26.62 8.60
N ILE A 99 18.21 27.41 7.60
CA ILE A 99 18.33 26.91 6.20
C ILE A 99 19.62 26.12 5.93
N SER A 100 20.65 26.28 6.77
CA SER A 100 21.93 25.64 6.57
C SER A 100 21.79 24.10 6.60
N ALA A 101 22.70 23.37 5.94
CA ALA A 101 22.67 21.91 6.01
C ALA A 101 22.85 21.38 7.44
N TYR A 102 23.61 22.11 8.27
CA TYR A 102 23.80 21.80 9.69
C TYR A 102 22.51 22.03 10.50
N ASP A 103 21.85 23.16 10.28
CA ASP A 103 20.64 23.56 11.00
C ASP A 103 19.49 22.60 10.64
N ARG A 104 19.26 22.35 9.35
CA ARG A 104 18.26 21.39 8.87
C ARG A 104 18.49 19.97 9.40
N ALA A 105 19.73 19.48 9.40
CA ALA A 105 20.04 18.17 9.96
C ALA A 105 19.80 18.13 11.48
N LEU A 106 20.09 19.22 12.21
CA LEU A 106 19.78 19.32 13.63
C LEU A 106 18.27 19.33 13.88
N THR A 107 17.51 20.10 13.09
CA THR A 107 16.05 20.16 13.13
C THR A 107 15.42 18.78 12.94
N VAL A 108 15.86 18.02 11.92
CA VAL A 108 15.42 16.63 11.73
C VAL A 108 15.68 15.80 12.97
N ARG A 109 16.93 15.76 13.47
CA ARG A 109 17.31 14.94 14.64
C ARG A 109 16.58 15.33 15.92
N LYS A 110 16.24 16.62 16.09
CA LYS A 110 15.46 17.12 17.23
C LYS A 110 14.01 16.66 17.17
N ALA A 111 13.38 16.67 15.99
CA ALA A 111 12.01 16.21 15.81
C ALA A 111 11.85 14.70 16.07
N VAL A 112 12.88 13.90 15.73
CA VAL A 112 12.82 12.43 15.80
C VAL A 112 13.55 11.84 17.00
N ALA A 113 13.99 12.67 17.96
CA ALA A 113 14.59 12.17 19.19
C ALA A 113 13.59 11.29 19.97
N PRO A 114 14.04 10.22 20.65
CA PRO A 114 13.15 9.34 21.41
C PRO A 114 12.30 10.07 22.45
N ASP A 115 12.86 11.10 23.08
CA ASP A 115 12.24 11.93 24.11
C ASP A 115 11.76 13.29 23.59
N ALA A 116 11.66 13.47 22.26
CA ALA A 116 11.26 14.72 21.63
C ALA A 116 9.91 15.23 22.17
N LYS A 117 9.84 16.54 22.38
CA LYS A 117 8.64 17.25 22.83
C LYS A 117 8.28 18.33 21.83
N ALA A 118 7.02 18.74 21.84
CA ALA A 118 6.56 19.87 21.02
C ALA A 118 7.41 21.14 21.21
N ALA A 119 7.99 21.37 22.41
CA ALA A 119 8.82 22.53 22.69
C ALA A 119 10.26 22.45 22.10
N ASP A 120 10.70 21.28 21.63
CA ASP A 120 12.03 21.11 21.01
C ASP A 120 12.08 21.64 19.58
N ILE A 121 10.90 21.94 19.01
CA ILE A 121 10.74 22.50 17.67
C ILE A 121 9.86 23.76 17.71
N VAL A 122 10.04 24.64 16.74
CA VAL A 122 9.23 25.84 16.52
C VAL A 122 8.67 25.85 15.11
N GLN A 123 7.61 26.64 14.91
CA GLN A 123 6.88 26.75 13.66
C GLN A 123 6.72 28.25 13.31
N PRO A 124 6.90 28.68 12.05
CA PRO A 124 7.36 27.90 10.89
C PRO A 124 8.88 27.64 10.93
N GLY A 125 9.39 26.86 9.96
CA GLY A 125 10.83 26.65 9.74
C GLY A 125 11.17 26.11 8.34
N HIS A 126 12.35 25.49 8.19
CA HIS A 126 12.90 25.08 6.89
C HIS A 126 12.96 23.56 6.65
N ILE A 127 12.45 22.75 7.58
CA ILE A 127 12.12 21.34 7.34
C ILE A 127 10.61 21.20 7.19
N PHE A 128 10.16 20.38 6.24
CA PHE A 128 8.74 20.22 5.91
C PHE A 128 8.28 18.81 6.29
N PRO A 129 7.65 18.62 7.47
CA PRO A 129 7.23 17.29 7.85
C PRO A 129 5.97 16.86 7.10
N LEU A 130 5.97 15.59 6.69
CA LEU A 130 4.88 14.92 5.99
C LEU A 130 4.29 13.84 6.89
N MET A 131 2.99 13.89 7.13
CA MET A 131 2.32 12.92 7.99
C MET A 131 1.88 11.70 7.18
N ALA A 132 2.55 10.57 7.40
CA ALA A 132 2.17 9.29 6.82
C ALA A 132 0.79 8.86 7.33
N VAL A 133 0.01 8.22 6.46
CA VAL A 133 -1.24 7.59 6.87
C VAL A 133 -0.97 6.29 7.65
N PRO A 134 -1.80 5.96 8.66
CA PRO A 134 -1.74 4.64 9.28
C PRO A 134 -1.83 3.54 8.23
N GLY A 135 -1.12 2.42 8.42
CA GLY A 135 -1.01 1.36 7.41
C GLY A 135 0.13 1.53 6.42
N GLY A 136 0.69 2.75 6.29
CA GLY A 136 1.84 3.01 5.41
C GLY A 136 1.51 2.74 3.94
N VAL A 137 2.46 2.13 3.22
CA VAL A 137 2.35 1.92 1.76
C VAL A 137 1.20 1.02 1.35
N LEU A 138 0.67 0.23 2.31
CA LEU A 138 -0.50 -0.63 2.11
C LEU A 138 -1.82 0.16 2.08
N ASN A 139 -1.84 1.39 2.59
CA ASN A 139 -3.00 2.29 2.49
C ASN A 139 -2.80 3.40 1.47
N ARG A 140 -1.57 3.92 1.32
CA ARG A 140 -1.21 4.95 0.34
C ARG A 140 0.18 4.67 -0.20
N ALA A 141 0.27 4.33 -1.48
CA ALA A 141 1.53 4.03 -2.17
C ALA A 141 2.33 5.31 -2.52
N GLY A 142 2.77 6.07 -1.52
CA GLY A 142 3.56 7.29 -1.71
C GLY A 142 4.91 7.26 -1.00
N HIS A 143 5.83 8.15 -1.40
CA HIS A 143 7.17 8.28 -0.80
C HIS A 143 7.11 8.62 0.70
N THR A 144 6.09 9.36 1.14
CA THR A 144 5.86 9.65 2.57
C THR A 144 5.72 8.37 3.40
N GLU A 145 4.84 7.46 2.96
CA GLU A 145 4.62 6.19 3.61
C GLU A 145 5.83 5.27 3.48
N ALA A 146 6.43 5.21 2.29
CA ALA A 146 7.62 4.39 2.05
C ALA A 146 8.78 4.78 2.97
N GLY A 147 9.01 6.09 3.17
CA GLY A 147 10.03 6.59 4.09
C GLY A 147 9.82 6.13 5.52
N CYS A 148 8.58 6.08 6.02
CA CYS A 148 8.31 5.58 7.37
C CYS A 148 8.42 4.05 7.47
N ASP A 149 7.85 3.33 6.49
CA ASP A 149 7.82 1.87 6.48
C ASP A 149 9.21 1.24 6.34
N LEU A 150 10.04 1.77 5.46
CA LEU A 150 11.41 1.29 5.29
C LEU A 150 12.21 1.40 6.58
N MET A 151 12.10 2.52 7.32
CA MET A 151 12.81 2.66 8.59
C MET A 151 12.26 1.71 9.65
N ARG A 152 10.94 1.52 9.72
CA ARG A 152 10.32 0.54 10.62
C ARG A 152 10.83 -0.88 10.33
N LEU A 153 10.86 -1.28 9.07
CA LEU A 153 11.35 -2.59 8.62
C LEU A 153 12.85 -2.76 8.89
N ALA A 154 13.63 -1.69 8.81
CA ALA A 154 15.05 -1.67 9.17
C ALA A 154 15.30 -1.66 10.71
N GLY A 155 14.26 -1.67 11.53
CA GLY A 155 14.38 -1.63 13.00
C GLY A 155 14.80 -0.26 13.56
N LEU A 156 14.55 0.82 12.80
CA LEU A 156 14.88 2.20 13.15
C LEU A 156 13.61 2.97 13.57
N GLU A 157 13.80 4.22 14.04
CA GLU A 157 12.69 5.16 14.24
C GLU A 157 11.90 5.30 12.93
N PRO A 158 10.56 5.16 12.93
CA PRO A 158 9.73 5.12 11.72
C PRO A 158 9.53 6.51 11.10
N SER A 159 10.63 7.17 10.75
CA SER A 159 10.68 8.46 10.10
C SER A 159 11.89 8.57 9.17
N GLY A 160 11.67 9.11 7.97
CA GLY A 160 12.69 9.27 6.94
C GLY A 160 12.90 10.73 6.58
N VAL A 161 14.06 11.05 5.99
CA VAL A 161 14.24 12.30 5.24
C VAL A 161 14.18 11.96 3.77
N ILE A 162 13.34 12.68 3.03
CA ILE A 162 13.14 12.47 1.61
C ILE A 162 13.36 13.74 0.80
N VAL A 163 13.77 13.60 -0.44
CA VAL A 163 13.78 14.68 -1.43
C VAL A 163 13.65 14.11 -2.83
N GLU A 164 12.82 14.74 -3.65
CA GLU A 164 12.65 14.38 -5.06
C GLU A 164 13.94 14.67 -5.83
N ILE A 165 14.26 13.83 -6.82
CA ILE A 165 15.46 13.99 -7.67
C ILE A 165 15.08 14.71 -8.96
N LEU A 166 15.67 15.88 -9.17
CA LEU A 166 15.56 16.66 -10.40
C LEU A 166 16.79 16.47 -11.28
N ASN A 167 16.57 16.40 -12.58
CA ASN A 167 17.59 16.51 -13.62
C ASN A 167 18.28 17.89 -13.57
N GLU A 168 19.44 17.99 -14.24
CA GLU A 168 20.20 19.24 -14.21
C GLU A 168 19.47 20.45 -14.81
N ASP A 169 18.57 20.19 -15.76
CA ASP A 169 17.73 21.19 -16.41
C ASP A 169 16.49 21.59 -15.59
N GLY A 170 16.30 20.96 -14.41
CA GLY A 170 15.18 21.21 -13.50
C GLY A 170 13.93 20.39 -13.79
N THR A 171 13.96 19.49 -14.78
CA THR A 171 12.89 18.48 -14.96
C THR A 171 12.99 17.39 -13.92
N MET A 172 11.91 16.64 -13.68
CA MET A 172 11.92 15.50 -12.76
C MET A 172 12.70 14.33 -13.39
N ALA A 173 13.62 13.74 -12.62
CA ALA A 173 14.35 12.56 -13.05
C ALA A 173 13.40 11.36 -13.14
N ARG A 174 13.37 10.69 -14.29
CA ARG A 174 12.56 9.48 -14.50
C ARG A 174 13.44 8.24 -14.39
N ARG A 175 12.84 7.06 -14.43
CA ARG A 175 13.55 5.79 -14.25
C ARG A 175 14.91 5.67 -14.98
N PRO A 176 15.04 6.00 -16.29
CA PRO A 176 16.34 5.92 -16.96
C PRO A 176 17.40 6.85 -16.35
N ASP A 177 17.00 8.06 -15.95
CA ASP A 177 17.87 9.06 -15.31
C ASP A 177 18.26 8.58 -13.90
N LEU A 178 17.30 8.05 -13.15
CA LEU A 178 17.48 7.53 -11.80
C LEU A 178 18.42 6.32 -11.78
N GLU A 179 18.37 5.42 -12.77
CA GLU A 179 19.32 4.31 -12.88
C GLU A 179 20.76 4.79 -13.14
N VAL A 180 20.93 5.90 -13.88
CA VAL A 180 22.24 6.52 -14.09
C VAL A 180 22.72 7.19 -12.80
N PHE A 181 21.85 7.98 -12.16
CA PHE A 181 22.12 8.67 -10.91
C PHE A 181 22.49 7.70 -9.78
N ALA A 182 21.74 6.60 -9.64
CA ALA A 182 21.99 5.52 -8.69
C ALA A 182 23.41 4.96 -8.86
N LYS A 183 23.82 4.70 -10.11
CA LYS A 183 25.15 4.18 -10.43
C LYS A 183 26.26 5.21 -10.20
N GLU A 184 26.03 6.48 -10.53
CA GLU A 184 27.00 7.56 -10.34
C GLU A 184 27.33 7.77 -8.85
N HIS A 185 26.31 7.68 -7.99
CA HIS A 185 26.42 7.95 -6.56
C HIS A 185 26.50 6.70 -5.70
N ASP A 186 26.58 5.51 -6.30
CA ASP A 186 26.63 4.20 -5.60
C ASP A 186 25.46 4.02 -4.61
N LEU A 187 24.25 4.30 -5.09
CA LEU A 187 23.01 4.18 -4.33
C LEU A 187 22.18 3.00 -4.84
N LYS A 188 21.57 2.26 -3.91
CA LYS A 188 20.57 1.25 -4.25
C LYS A 188 19.27 1.90 -4.70
N ILE A 189 18.56 1.24 -5.60
CA ILE A 189 17.30 1.72 -6.18
C ILE A 189 16.23 0.63 -6.18
N GLY A 190 15.02 0.96 -5.74
CA GLY A 190 13.86 0.07 -5.71
C GLY A 190 12.55 0.81 -6.00
N THR A 191 11.42 0.11 -5.87
CA THR A 191 10.08 0.67 -6.11
C THR A 191 9.17 0.55 -4.90
N VAL A 192 8.23 1.49 -4.75
CA VAL A 192 7.17 1.40 -3.74
C VAL A 192 6.32 0.14 -3.96
N ALA A 193 6.12 -0.29 -5.21
CA ALA A 193 5.42 -1.54 -5.54
C ALA A 193 6.15 -2.77 -4.97
N ASP A 194 7.48 -2.85 -5.12
CA ASP A 194 8.28 -3.94 -4.52
C ASP A 194 8.23 -3.90 -3.00
N LEU A 195 8.18 -2.71 -2.39
CA LEU A 195 8.01 -2.55 -0.95
C LEU A 195 6.63 -3.03 -0.48
N ILE A 196 5.57 -2.74 -1.23
CA ILE A 196 4.22 -3.25 -0.97
C ILE A 196 4.23 -4.77 -1.01
N HIS A 197 4.80 -5.38 -2.05
CA HIS A 197 4.94 -6.84 -2.14
C HIS A 197 5.74 -7.41 -0.96
N TYR A 198 6.89 -6.83 -0.65
CA TYR A 198 7.72 -7.28 0.46
C TYR A 198 6.96 -7.25 1.78
N ARG A 199 6.23 -6.18 2.07
CA ARG A 199 5.39 -6.09 3.29
C ARG A 199 4.28 -7.12 3.30
N ILE A 200 3.58 -7.29 2.18
CA ILE A 200 2.50 -8.28 2.04
C ILE A 200 3.02 -9.69 2.34
N GLU A 201 4.18 -10.06 1.80
CA GLU A 201 4.78 -11.40 1.99
C GLU A 201 5.37 -11.62 3.39
N ASN A 202 5.82 -10.57 4.08
CA ASN A 202 6.55 -10.68 5.36
C ASN A 202 5.73 -10.25 6.59
N GLU A 203 4.57 -9.62 6.42
CA GLU A 203 3.72 -9.15 7.53
C GLU A 203 2.35 -9.86 7.50
N LYS A 204 1.94 -10.42 8.64
CA LYS A 204 0.56 -10.88 8.84
C LYS A 204 -0.32 -9.67 9.19
N THR A 205 -1.20 -9.30 8.28
CA THR A 205 -2.08 -8.11 8.42
C THR A 205 -3.51 -8.48 8.79
N ILE A 206 -3.88 -9.76 8.70
CA ILE A 206 -5.21 -10.26 9.05
C ILE A 206 -5.23 -11.07 10.34
N GLU A 207 -6.36 -11.00 11.05
CA GLU A 207 -6.64 -11.82 12.23
C GLU A 207 -8.00 -12.50 12.09
N ARG A 208 -8.07 -13.82 12.37
CA ARG A 208 -9.34 -14.55 12.42
C ARG A 208 -10.07 -14.23 13.73
N VAL A 209 -11.22 -13.58 13.65
CA VAL A 209 -11.94 -13.05 14.82
C VAL A 209 -13.21 -13.82 15.20
N ALA A 210 -13.79 -14.57 14.26
CA ALA A 210 -14.98 -15.38 14.53
C ALA A 210 -15.15 -16.53 13.52
N GLU A 211 -15.90 -17.55 13.93
CA GLU A 211 -16.33 -18.64 13.05
C GLU A 211 -17.69 -19.23 13.47
N CYS A 212 -18.48 -19.67 12.50
CA CYS A 212 -19.77 -20.34 12.74
C CYS A 212 -20.18 -21.25 11.57
N ASP A 213 -21.15 -22.14 11.81
CA ASP A 213 -21.78 -22.90 10.75
C ASP A 213 -22.82 -22.04 10.03
N LEU A 214 -22.75 -22.00 8.70
CA LEU A 214 -23.62 -21.23 7.83
C LEU A 214 -24.28 -22.17 6.80
N PRO A 215 -25.44 -22.75 7.12
CA PRO A 215 -26.21 -23.52 6.15
C PRO A 215 -26.78 -22.60 5.07
N THR A 216 -26.54 -22.96 3.80
CA THR A 216 -27.08 -22.27 2.62
C THR A 216 -27.80 -23.28 1.73
N GLU A 217 -28.46 -22.79 0.67
CA GLU A 217 -29.07 -23.66 -0.36
C GLU A 217 -28.04 -24.51 -1.09
N ASN A 218 -26.78 -24.07 -1.12
CA ASN A 218 -25.66 -24.72 -1.82
C ASN A 218 -24.82 -25.64 -0.92
N GLY A 219 -25.16 -25.77 0.37
CA GLY A 219 -24.44 -26.65 1.29
C GLY A 219 -24.27 -26.09 2.70
N LYS A 220 -23.64 -26.88 3.57
CA LYS A 220 -23.30 -26.46 4.94
C LYS A 220 -21.90 -25.88 4.97
N PHE A 221 -21.79 -24.57 4.81
CA PHE A 221 -20.51 -23.89 4.86
C PHE A 221 -20.08 -23.65 6.30
N ARG A 222 -18.77 -23.61 6.54
CA ARG A 222 -18.17 -22.95 7.69
C ARG A 222 -17.83 -21.53 7.29
N LEU A 223 -18.36 -20.55 8.01
CA LEU A 223 -18.07 -19.15 7.82
C LEU A 223 -16.95 -18.74 8.78
N TYR A 224 -15.93 -18.07 8.26
CA TYR A 224 -14.86 -17.44 9.02
C TYR A 224 -14.89 -15.94 8.79
N ALA A 225 -14.65 -15.16 9.84
CA ALA A 225 -14.51 -13.72 9.77
C ALA A 225 -13.06 -13.31 10.09
N TYR A 226 -12.51 -12.43 9.28
CA TYR A 226 -11.15 -11.91 9.39
C TYR A 226 -11.17 -10.39 9.50
N THR A 227 -10.45 -9.83 10.47
CA THR A 227 -10.26 -8.38 10.56
C THR A 227 -8.90 -8.00 9.98
N ASP A 228 -8.89 -6.98 9.12
CA ASP A 228 -7.66 -6.36 8.64
C ASP A 228 -7.16 -5.32 9.65
N GLY A 229 -5.95 -5.50 10.19
CA GLY A 229 -5.33 -4.59 11.16
C GLY A 229 -4.93 -3.23 10.60
N ILE A 230 -5.01 -3.02 9.28
CA ILE A 230 -4.62 -1.79 8.60
C ILE A 230 -5.77 -0.78 8.54
N ASP A 231 -6.97 -1.23 8.16
CA ASP A 231 -8.13 -0.36 7.96
C ASP A 231 -9.40 -0.82 8.69
N ASN A 232 -9.26 -1.84 9.55
CA ASN A 232 -10.30 -2.47 10.37
C ASN A 232 -11.50 -2.96 9.55
N GLN A 233 -11.30 -3.33 8.28
CA GLN A 233 -12.34 -4.00 7.51
C GLN A 233 -12.52 -5.45 7.96
N LEU A 234 -13.76 -5.94 7.88
CA LEU A 234 -14.10 -7.32 8.15
C LEU A 234 -14.26 -8.06 6.82
N HIS A 235 -13.47 -9.08 6.59
CA HIS A 235 -13.53 -9.98 5.45
C HIS A 235 -14.12 -11.32 5.88
N HIS A 236 -14.64 -12.08 4.92
CA HIS A 236 -15.25 -13.37 5.21
C HIS A 236 -14.65 -14.46 4.33
N ALA A 237 -14.65 -15.69 4.82
CA ALA A 237 -14.39 -16.86 4.00
C ALA A 237 -15.44 -17.93 4.30
N MET A 238 -16.07 -18.42 3.23
CA MET A 238 -17.01 -19.53 3.28
C MET A 238 -16.31 -20.78 2.79
N VAL A 239 -16.19 -21.79 3.65
CA VAL A 239 -15.51 -23.05 3.36
C VAL A 239 -16.53 -24.19 3.35
N LEU A 240 -16.55 -24.96 2.28
CA LEU A 240 -17.30 -26.23 2.20
C LEU A 240 -16.29 -27.38 2.13
N GLY A 241 -16.56 -28.47 2.86
CA GLY A 241 -15.68 -29.64 2.87
C GLY A 241 -14.39 -29.43 3.69
N GLU A 242 -13.44 -30.35 3.52
CA GLU A 242 -12.13 -30.30 4.18
C GLU A 242 -11.07 -29.77 3.21
N VAL A 243 -10.27 -28.82 3.67
CA VAL A 243 -9.11 -28.29 2.93
C VAL A 243 -7.91 -29.19 3.26
N LYS A 244 -7.34 -29.83 2.24
CA LYS A 244 -6.14 -30.65 2.37
C LYS A 244 -4.99 -30.00 1.61
N GLN A 245 -3.83 -29.92 2.23
CA GLN A 245 -2.66 -29.25 1.65
C GLN A 245 -2.20 -29.88 0.32
N ASP A 246 -2.31 -31.21 0.20
CA ASP A 246 -1.83 -31.96 -0.97
C ASP A 246 -2.79 -31.96 -2.17
N GLU A 247 -4.05 -31.56 -1.97
CA GLU A 247 -5.11 -31.61 -2.99
C GLU A 247 -5.47 -30.18 -3.46
N PRO A 248 -5.55 -29.92 -4.77
CA PRO A 248 -5.98 -28.62 -5.27
C PRO A 248 -7.39 -28.25 -4.81
N THR A 249 -7.53 -27.16 -4.07
CA THR A 249 -8.82 -26.67 -3.57
C THR A 249 -9.44 -25.69 -4.56
N LEU A 250 -10.75 -25.81 -4.83
CA LEU A 250 -11.48 -24.83 -5.64
C LEU A 250 -11.63 -23.53 -4.84
N VAL A 251 -11.16 -22.42 -5.40
CA VAL A 251 -11.10 -21.12 -4.70
C VAL A 251 -11.66 -20.00 -5.56
N ARG A 252 -12.43 -19.10 -4.94
CA ARG A 252 -12.74 -17.77 -5.47
C ARG A 252 -12.36 -16.71 -4.44
N VAL A 253 -11.55 -15.75 -4.84
CA VAL A 253 -11.42 -14.47 -4.13
C VAL A 253 -12.34 -13.47 -4.81
N HIS A 254 -13.38 -13.06 -4.11
CA HIS A 254 -14.46 -12.21 -4.60
C HIS A 254 -14.43 -10.88 -3.87
N LEU A 255 -14.43 -9.77 -4.61
CA LEU A 255 -14.59 -8.45 -4.04
C LEU A 255 -16.09 -8.18 -3.94
N ALA A 256 -16.59 -8.05 -2.70
CA ALA A 256 -18.01 -7.86 -2.45
C ALA A 256 -18.52 -6.57 -3.11
N ASP A 257 -19.66 -6.67 -3.78
CA ASP A 257 -20.28 -5.58 -4.51
C ASP A 257 -21.79 -5.55 -4.24
N ALA A 258 -22.25 -4.50 -3.56
CA ALA A 258 -23.65 -4.42 -3.14
C ALA A 258 -24.64 -4.37 -4.32
N ILE A 259 -24.24 -3.83 -5.48
CA ILE A 259 -25.11 -3.72 -6.66
C ILE A 259 -25.17 -5.05 -7.40
N CYS A 260 -24.09 -5.82 -7.42
CA CYS A 260 -24.06 -7.11 -8.11
C CYS A 260 -24.56 -8.27 -7.24
N ASP A 261 -24.07 -8.37 -6.00
CA ASP A 261 -24.20 -9.58 -5.18
C ASP A 261 -25.52 -9.66 -4.41
N ILE A 262 -26.05 -8.54 -3.92
CA ILE A 262 -27.30 -8.52 -3.15
C ILE A 262 -28.53 -8.82 -4.04
N PRO A 263 -28.72 -8.15 -5.19
CA PRO A 263 -29.87 -8.44 -6.06
C PRO A 263 -29.64 -9.65 -6.98
N GLY A 264 -28.40 -10.12 -7.15
CA GLY A 264 -28.08 -11.20 -8.09
C GLY A 264 -28.31 -10.81 -9.55
N THR A 265 -27.81 -9.63 -9.95
CA THR A 265 -28.01 -9.12 -11.32
C THR A 265 -26.99 -9.70 -12.31
N ASN A 266 -27.43 -9.91 -13.55
CA ASN A 266 -26.58 -10.37 -14.66
C ASN A 266 -26.09 -9.21 -15.54
N HIS A 267 -25.97 -8.01 -14.96
CA HIS A 267 -25.47 -6.85 -15.69
C HIS A 267 -24.01 -7.12 -16.14
N PRO A 268 -23.60 -6.79 -17.38
CA PRO A 268 -22.26 -7.11 -17.89
C PRO A 268 -21.09 -6.56 -17.07
N ASP A 269 -21.27 -5.41 -16.41
CA ASP A 269 -20.28 -4.83 -15.47
C ASP A 269 -20.13 -5.65 -14.17
N CYS A 270 -21.03 -6.58 -13.89
CA CYS A 270 -20.88 -7.53 -12.78
C CYS A 270 -20.05 -8.70 -13.28
N GLY A 271 -18.95 -8.99 -12.58
CA GLY A 271 -18.13 -10.18 -12.83
C GLY A 271 -18.89 -11.45 -12.46
N TRP A 272 -18.17 -12.52 -12.09
CA TRP A 272 -18.83 -13.76 -11.66
C TRP A 272 -19.83 -13.52 -10.53
N PRO A 273 -21.11 -13.89 -10.69
CA PRO A 273 -22.09 -13.79 -9.63
C PRO A 273 -21.69 -14.64 -8.42
N LEU A 274 -21.83 -14.08 -7.22
CA LEU A 274 -21.55 -14.84 -5.99
C LEU A 274 -22.43 -16.09 -5.86
N SER A 275 -23.67 -16.05 -6.36
CA SER A 275 -24.56 -17.22 -6.43
C SER A 275 -23.92 -18.40 -7.14
N ASP A 276 -23.32 -18.15 -8.30
CA ASP A 276 -22.76 -19.17 -9.19
C ASP A 276 -21.49 -19.77 -8.60
N VAL A 277 -20.68 -18.92 -7.94
CA VAL A 277 -19.51 -19.33 -7.16
C VAL A 277 -19.93 -20.32 -6.06
N LEU A 278 -20.95 -19.98 -5.28
CA LEU A 278 -21.42 -20.82 -4.18
C LEU A 278 -22.08 -22.11 -4.70
N GLU A 279 -22.85 -22.05 -5.77
CA GLU A 279 -23.45 -23.22 -6.41
C GLU A 279 -22.37 -24.17 -6.94
N ARG A 280 -21.31 -23.64 -7.58
CA ARG A 280 -20.21 -24.45 -8.11
C ARG A 280 -19.45 -25.17 -6.99
N ILE A 281 -19.13 -24.45 -5.91
CA ILE A 281 -18.52 -25.05 -4.72
C ILE A 281 -19.44 -26.14 -4.14
N GLY A 282 -20.75 -25.87 -4.06
CA GLY A 282 -21.75 -26.83 -3.61
C GLY A 282 -21.78 -28.12 -4.43
N LYS A 283 -21.72 -28.00 -5.76
CA LYS A 283 -21.68 -29.15 -6.69
C LYS A 283 -20.39 -29.98 -6.57
N GLU A 284 -19.26 -29.33 -6.34
CA GLU A 284 -17.96 -30.00 -6.17
C GLU A 284 -17.83 -30.65 -4.78
N GLY A 285 -18.54 -30.13 -3.78
CA GLY A 285 -18.58 -30.66 -2.42
C GLY A 285 -17.41 -30.20 -1.54
N ALA A 286 -16.42 -29.53 -2.12
CA ALA A 286 -15.32 -28.89 -1.40
C ALA A 286 -14.88 -27.59 -2.11
N GLY A 287 -14.58 -26.55 -1.33
CA GLY A 287 -14.07 -25.29 -1.89
C GLY A 287 -14.19 -24.10 -0.93
N ILE A 288 -13.61 -22.97 -1.34
CA ILE A 288 -13.53 -21.74 -0.55
C ILE A 288 -13.98 -20.55 -1.39
N ALA A 289 -14.91 -19.77 -0.86
CA ALA A 289 -15.22 -18.43 -1.35
C ALA A 289 -14.76 -17.38 -0.32
N VAL A 290 -13.72 -16.63 -0.66
CA VAL A 290 -13.27 -15.46 0.12
C VAL A 290 -14.04 -14.24 -0.36
N LEU A 291 -14.69 -13.54 0.55
CA LEU A 291 -15.42 -12.29 0.34
C LEU A 291 -14.62 -11.15 0.95
N LEU A 292 -13.89 -10.44 0.11
CA LEU A 292 -13.17 -9.23 0.49
C LEU A 292 -14.14 -8.07 0.53
N SER A 293 -14.06 -7.29 1.59
CA SER A 293 -14.96 -6.15 1.82
C SER A 293 -14.43 -4.97 1.05
N LYS A 294 -15.35 -4.28 0.38
CA LYS A 294 -15.07 -3.08 -0.39
C LYS A 294 -15.66 -1.87 0.34
N LYS A 295 -14.85 -0.84 0.58
CA LYS A 295 -15.37 0.45 1.00
C LYS A 295 -16.00 1.14 -0.20
N ASP A 296 -17.31 0.97 -0.36
CA ASP A 296 -18.05 1.70 -1.37
C ASP A 296 -18.26 3.16 -0.91
N ASP A 297 -17.74 4.12 -1.70
CA ASP A 297 -18.13 5.51 -1.56
C ASP A 297 -19.56 5.68 -2.11
N PRO A 298 -20.52 6.20 -1.33
CA PRO A 298 -21.87 6.44 -1.82
C PRO A 298 -21.92 7.26 -3.12
N ARG A 299 -20.95 8.16 -3.35
CA ARG A 299 -20.84 8.94 -4.59
C ARG A 299 -20.45 8.06 -5.78
N ASP A 300 -19.53 7.12 -5.58
CA ASP A 300 -19.09 6.19 -6.62
C ASP A 300 -20.22 5.23 -7.01
N LEU A 301 -21.01 4.75 -6.04
CA LEU A 301 -22.21 3.96 -6.30
C LEU A 301 -23.23 4.73 -7.14
N VAL A 302 -23.56 5.98 -6.75
CA VAL A 302 -24.48 6.84 -7.51
C VAL A 302 -23.95 7.11 -8.93
N ARG A 303 -22.64 7.31 -9.08
CA ARG A 303 -22.01 7.52 -10.38
C ARG A 303 -22.11 6.26 -11.25
N ARG A 304 -21.86 5.08 -10.69
CA ARG A 304 -21.99 3.80 -11.41
C ARG A 304 -23.43 3.57 -11.88
N MET A 305 -24.42 3.85 -11.04
CA MET A 305 -25.84 3.77 -11.43
C MET A 305 -26.17 4.72 -12.60
N ARG A 306 -25.60 5.93 -12.63
CA ARG A 306 -25.76 6.86 -13.77
C ARG A 306 -25.08 6.32 -15.03
N ASN A 307 -23.94 5.66 -14.91
CA ASN A 307 -23.26 5.05 -16.03
C ASN A 307 -24.08 3.89 -16.62
N TYR A 308 -24.77 3.10 -15.80
CA TYR A 308 -25.69 2.06 -16.28
C TYR A 308 -26.84 2.66 -17.09
N ASP A 309 -27.52 3.70 -16.58
CA ASP A 309 -28.59 4.40 -17.32
C ASP A 309 -28.09 5.04 -18.62
N LEU A 310 -26.84 5.55 -18.66
CA LEU A 310 -26.21 6.06 -19.87
C LEU A 310 -25.93 4.96 -20.90
N ALA A 311 -25.43 3.81 -20.45
CA ALA A 311 -25.14 2.65 -21.30
C ALA A 311 -26.42 2.09 -21.92
N ASP A 312 -27.50 1.95 -21.14
CA ASP A 312 -28.81 1.50 -21.61
C ASP A 312 -29.41 2.44 -22.68
N ARG A 313 -29.02 3.72 -22.65
CA ARG A 313 -29.44 4.74 -23.64
C ARG A 313 -28.51 4.84 -24.85
N GLY A 314 -27.50 3.98 -24.96
CA GLY A 314 -26.56 3.95 -26.07
C GLY A 314 -25.48 5.03 -26.03
N GLY A 315 -25.21 5.63 -24.86
CA GLY A 315 -24.09 6.53 -24.66
C GLY A 315 -22.75 5.79 -24.50
N GLU A 316 -21.64 6.45 -24.79
CA GLU A 316 -20.30 5.89 -24.52
C GLU A 316 -20.11 5.70 -23.00
N GLN A 317 -19.77 4.47 -22.60
CA GLN A 317 -19.36 4.19 -21.23
C GLN A 317 -18.04 4.90 -20.93
N ILE A 318 -18.00 5.63 -19.82
CA ILE A 318 -16.73 6.01 -19.21
C ILE A 318 -16.18 4.76 -18.54
N GLN A 319 -15.23 4.10 -19.20
CA GLN A 319 -14.51 2.96 -18.61
C GLN A 319 -13.82 3.43 -17.33
N HIS A 320 -14.16 2.77 -16.22
CA HIS A 320 -13.41 2.93 -14.99
C HIS A 320 -12.46 1.75 -14.88
N GLU A 321 -11.17 2.02 -14.95
CA GLU A 321 -10.19 1.06 -14.45
C GLU A 321 -10.37 1.00 -12.93
N THR A 322 -11.00 -0.08 -12.47
CA THR A 322 -10.86 -0.52 -11.09
C THR A 322 -9.69 -1.47 -11.10
N ASN A 323 -8.47 -0.92 -11.16
CA ASN A 323 -7.28 -1.75 -11.02
C ASN A 323 -7.35 -2.38 -9.62
N PRO A 324 -7.48 -3.71 -9.50
CA PRO A 324 -7.53 -4.35 -8.20
C PRO A 324 -6.19 -4.09 -7.50
N ASP A 325 -6.25 -3.38 -6.38
CA ASP A 325 -5.09 -3.02 -5.58
C ASP A 325 -4.28 -4.28 -5.23
N LEU A 326 -2.94 -4.22 -5.36
CA LEU A 326 -2.01 -5.27 -4.97
C LEU A 326 -2.29 -5.78 -3.55
N ARG A 327 -2.75 -4.89 -2.67
CA ARG A 327 -3.19 -5.24 -1.31
C ARG A 327 -4.38 -6.20 -1.29
N THR A 328 -5.33 -6.06 -2.20
CA THR A 328 -6.51 -6.95 -2.27
C THR A 328 -6.09 -8.39 -2.50
N TYR A 329 -5.09 -8.61 -3.37
CA TYR A 329 -4.52 -9.93 -3.59
C TYR A 329 -3.78 -10.45 -2.35
N GLY A 330 -3.02 -9.59 -1.66
CA GLY A 330 -2.34 -9.92 -0.41
C GLY A 330 -3.28 -10.39 0.69
N ILE A 331 -4.39 -9.68 0.92
CA ILE A 331 -5.40 -10.06 1.93
C ILE A 331 -6.02 -11.40 1.57
N GLY A 332 -6.44 -11.59 0.31
CA GLY A 332 -7.00 -12.86 -0.16
C GLY A 332 -6.02 -14.02 0.02
N ALA A 333 -4.75 -13.83 -0.32
CA ALA A 333 -3.70 -14.83 -0.15
C ALA A 333 -3.46 -15.17 1.32
N GLN A 334 -3.38 -14.18 2.21
CA GLN A 334 -3.24 -14.43 3.66
C GLN A 334 -4.42 -15.22 4.22
N ILE A 335 -5.66 -14.92 3.80
CA ILE A 335 -6.85 -15.67 4.24
C ILE A 335 -6.74 -17.13 3.78
N LEU A 336 -6.36 -17.37 2.53
CA LEU A 336 -6.24 -18.73 1.97
C LEU A 336 -5.13 -19.52 2.66
N ALA A 337 -3.98 -18.88 2.92
CA ALA A 337 -2.88 -19.50 3.67
C ALA A 337 -3.29 -19.83 5.12
N ASP A 338 -4.03 -18.95 5.80
CA ASP A 338 -4.55 -19.20 7.15
C ASP A 338 -5.59 -20.35 7.19
N LEU A 339 -6.31 -20.57 6.08
CA LEU A 339 -7.21 -21.71 5.88
C LEU A 339 -6.50 -23.00 5.47
N GLY A 340 -5.17 -22.97 5.30
CA GLY A 340 -4.35 -24.15 4.98
C GLY A 340 -4.34 -24.53 3.50
N VAL A 341 -4.72 -23.62 2.60
CA VAL A 341 -4.59 -23.85 1.15
C VAL A 341 -3.13 -23.77 0.76
N HIS A 342 -2.68 -24.71 -0.08
CA HIS A 342 -1.39 -24.62 -0.78
C HIS A 342 -1.63 -24.65 -2.29
N LYS A 343 -2.30 -25.69 -2.81
CA LYS A 343 -2.68 -25.78 -4.22
C LYS A 343 -4.11 -25.32 -4.43
N MET A 344 -4.33 -24.46 -5.43
CA MET A 344 -5.66 -23.93 -5.72
C MET A 344 -6.02 -23.93 -7.20
N ARG A 345 -7.30 -24.20 -7.45
CA ARG A 345 -7.98 -24.04 -8.74
C ARG A 345 -8.82 -22.78 -8.65
N VAL A 346 -8.40 -21.72 -9.33
CA VAL A 346 -8.96 -20.38 -9.12
C VAL A 346 -10.09 -20.13 -10.11
N MET A 347 -11.28 -19.86 -9.60
CA MET A 347 -12.43 -19.38 -10.37
C MET A 347 -12.20 -17.93 -10.80
N SER A 348 -11.50 -17.71 -11.92
CA SER A 348 -11.20 -16.39 -12.46
C SER A 348 -10.64 -16.50 -13.88
N ALA A 349 -10.69 -15.40 -14.64
CA ALA A 349 -9.88 -15.28 -15.85
C ALA A 349 -8.38 -15.39 -15.50
N PRO A 350 -7.53 -15.96 -16.39
CA PRO A 350 -6.10 -16.05 -16.14
C PRO A 350 -5.49 -14.67 -15.90
N LYS A 351 -4.85 -14.48 -14.74
CA LYS A 351 -4.18 -13.24 -14.35
C LYS A 351 -2.73 -13.52 -13.95
N LYS A 352 -1.85 -12.55 -14.20
CA LYS A 352 -0.51 -12.54 -13.60
C LYS A 352 -0.63 -12.11 -12.14
N MET A 353 -0.70 -13.07 -11.23
CA MET A 353 -0.72 -12.76 -9.80
C MET A 353 0.72 -12.74 -9.28
N HIS A 354 1.25 -11.54 -9.07
CA HIS A 354 2.54 -11.35 -8.40
C HIS A 354 2.32 -11.38 -6.88
N GLY A 355 3.23 -11.98 -6.11
CA GLY A 355 3.18 -11.99 -4.64
C GLY A 355 2.43 -13.16 -3.98
N ILE A 356 1.84 -14.09 -4.75
CA ILE A 356 1.16 -15.27 -4.18
C ILE A 356 2.16 -16.35 -3.74
N SER A 357 3.32 -16.42 -4.40
CA SER A 357 4.40 -17.35 -4.04
C SER A 357 4.95 -17.12 -2.64
N GLY A 358 4.94 -15.88 -2.14
CA GLY A 358 5.37 -15.57 -0.77
C GLY A 358 4.47 -16.16 0.32
N PHE A 359 3.26 -16.63 -0.03
CA PHE A 359 2.31 -17.26 0.88
C PHE A 359 2.25 -18.79 0.77
N ASP A 360 3.20 -19.41 0.06
CA ASP A 360 3.22 -20.86 -0.22
C ASP A 360 1.94 -21.36 -0.94
N LEU A 361 1.39 -20.49 -1.79
CA LEU A 361 0.20 -20.74 -2.61
C LEU A 361 0.60 -20.97 -4.08
N GLU A 362 0.04 -22.00 -4.69
CA GLU A 362 0.26 -22.42 -6.07
C GLU A 362 -1.07 -22.48 -6.84
N VAL A 363 -1.19 -21.70 -7.92
CA VAL A 363 -2.33 -21.79 -8.84
C VAL A 363 -2.06 -22.91 -9.84
N VAL A 364 -2.80 -24.01 -9.74
CA VAL A 364 -2.64 -25.17 -10.65
C VAL A 364 -3.55 -25.08 -11.88
N GLU A 365 -4.65 -24.34 -11.78
CA GLU A 365 -5.66 -24.22 -12.83
C GLU A 365 -6.46 -22.93 -12.66
N TYR A 366 -6.84 -22.29 -13.78
CA TYR A 366 -7.89 -21.28 -13.81
C TYR A 366 -9.16 -21.91 -14.36
N VAL A 367 -10.25 -21.82 -13.60
CA VAL A 367 -11.57 -22.35 -13.97
C VAL A 367 -12.40 -21.20 -14.53
N SER A 368 -12.80 -21.29 -15.79
CA SER A 368 -13.69 -20.33 -16.46
C SER A 368 -15.16 -20.57 -16.11
N GLY A 369 -15.98 -19.53 -16.23
CA GLY A 369 -17.41 -19.58 -15.98
C GLY A 369 -18.15 -20.08 -17.21
N ASP A 370 -19.39 -20.53 -17.03
CA ASP A 370 -20.26 -20.92 -18.16
C ASP A 370 -20.75 -19.69 -18.98
N HIS A 371 -20.31 -18.49 -18.60
CA HIS A 371 -20.69 -17.19 -19.18
C HIS A 371 -19.49 -16.38 -19.73
N ASP A 372 -18.29 -16.96 -19.79
CA ASP A 372 -17.08 -16.32 -20.35
C ASP A 372 -17.03 -16.36 -21.89
#